data_AF-A0A520HIM8-F1
#
_entry.id   AF-A0A520HIM8-F1
#
_cell.length_a   1.000
_cell.length_b   1.000
_cell.length_c   1.000
_cell.angle_alpha   90.00
_cell.angle_beta   90.00
_cell.angle_gamma   90.00
#
_symmetry.space_group_name_H-M   'P 1'
#
loop_
_entity.id
_entity.type
_entity.pdbx_description
1 polymer ?
#
loop_
_entity_poly.entity_id
_entity_poly.type
_entity_poly.pdbx_seq_one_letter_code
_entity_poly.pdbx_strand_id
1 'polypeptide(L)'
;FDFGVMQTDPNFANYRWQSETGRLVLLDFGATRTVPAATADAYRRLIEAGLARDLPLVRDVAVETGFVGAAAAEAHRPAIDRMVAAIDAALNRPGLFDFGDRAFVPVIREEAKAMIADRETWHVPDVETLFVQRKVSGTALLAARLKAKVDVRGLAAAAMGGEAILPRQGEVAGAA
;
A
#
# COMPACT_ATOMS: atom_id res chain seq x y z
N PHE A 1 5.33 -0.22 -11.47
CA PHE A 1 5.81 1.06 -12.02
C PHE A 1 6.19 0.93 -13.50
N ASP A 2 6.48 -0.27 -14.00
CA ASP A 2 7.00 -0.45 -15.37
C ASP A 2 5.93 -0.36 -16.46
N PHE A 3 4.76 -0.96 -16.25
CA PHE A 3 3.74 -1.07 -17.30
C PHE A 3 2.83 0.16 -17.44
N GLY A 4 2.78 1.05 -16.44
CA GLY A 4 1.86 2.20 -16.43
C GLY A 4 0.36 1.83 -16.46
N VAL A 5 0.01 0.56 -16.25
CA VAL A 5 -1.37 0.07 -16.24
C VAL A 5 -1.63 -0.78 -15.00
N MET A 6 -2.88 -0.83 -14.56
CA MET A 6 -3.30 -1.58 -13.38
C MET A 6 -4.66 -2.23 -13.60
N GLN A 7 -4.79 -3.51 -13.25
CA GLN A 7 -6.08 -4.16 -13.11
C GLN A 7 -6.76 -3.64 -11.84
N THR A 8 -7.76 -2.77 -12.00
CA THR A 8 -8.44 -2.11 -10.89
C THR A 8 -9.54 -2.95 -10.23
N ASP A 9 -9.94 -4.05 -10.87
CA ASP A 9 -10.87 -5.01 -10.29
C ASP A 9 -10.15 -5.81 -9.17
N PRO A 10 -10.65 -5.74 -7.92
CA PRO A 10 -10.11 -6.53 -6.81
C PRO A 10 -10.61 -7.99 -6.83
N ASN A 11 -11.45 -8.41 -7.78
CA ASN A 11 -12.03 -9.75 -7.80
C ASN A 11 -10.94 -10.85 -7.85
N PHE A 12 -10.92 -11.69 -6.82
CA PHE A 12 -9.94 -12.77 -6.68
C PHE A 12 -10.18 -13.94 -7.63
N ALA A 13 -11.40 -14.07 -8.17
CA ALA A 13 -11.70 -15.06 -9.20
C ALA A 13 -10.91 -14.81 -10.50
N ASN A 14 -10.29 -13.64 -10.65
CA ASN A 14 -9.41 -13.31 -11.77
C ASN A 14 -8.04 -14.00 -11.68
N TYR A 15 -7.76 -14.72 -10.58
CA TYR A 15 -6.52 -15.44 -10.36
C TYR A 15 -6.79 -16.92 -10.11
N ARG A 16 -6.00 -17.79 -10.72
CA ARG A 16 -6.02 -19.23 -10.46
C ARG A 16 -4.63 -19.72 -10.07
N TRP A 17 -4.51 -20.29 -8.88
CA TRP A 17 -3.31 -21.01 -8.48
C TRP A 17 -3.25 -22.38 -9.15
N GLN A 18 -2.12 -22.68 -9.80
CA GLN A 18 -1.78 -24.01 -10.30
C GLN A 18 -0.73 -24.61 -9.38
N SER A 19 -1.16 -25.53 -8.51
CA SER A 19 -0.28 -26.16 -7.53
C SER A 19 0.81 -27.01 -8.15
N GLU A 20 0.56 -27.61 -9.31
CA GLU A 20 1.54 -28.49 -9.99
C GLU A 20 2.74 -27.70 -10.52
N THR A 21 2.51 -26.48 -10.98
CA THR A 21 3.54 -25.64 -11.60
C THR A 21 4.02 -24.50 -10.72
N GLY A 22 3.35 -24.27 -9.59
CA GLY A 22 3.60 -23.12 -8.72
C GLY A 22 3.28 -21.77 -9.39
N ARG A 23 2.40 -21.74 -10.40
CA ARG A 23 2.08 -20.53 -11.17
C ARG A 23 0.74 -19.94 -10.78
N LEU A 24 0.70 -18.61 -10.78
CA LEU A 24 -0.54 -17.84 -10.70
C LEU A 24 -0.99 -17.48 -12.12
N VAL A 25 -2.13 -18.02 -12.55
CA VAL A 25 -2.72 -17.72 -13.86
C VAL A 25 -3.67 -16.54 -13.73
N LEU A 26 -3.49 -15.54 -14.59
CA LEU A 26 -4.35 -14.36 -14.69
C LEU A 26 -5.45 -14.64 -15.71
N LEU A 27 -6.70 -14.62 -15.28
CA LEU A 27 -7.86 -15.03 -16.10
C LEU A 27 -8.56 -13.85 -16.77
N ASP A 28 -8.48 -12.66 -16.18
CA ASP A 28 -9.22 -11.49 -16.64
C ASP A 28 -8.36 -10.22 -16.60
N PHE A 29 -8.44 -9.43 -17.66
CA PHE A 29 -7.80 -8.13 -17.84
C PHE A 29 -8.80 -7.03 -18.26
N GLY A 30 -10.11 -7.29 -18.27
CA GLY A 30 -11.16 -6.39 -18.77
C GLY A 30 -11.30 -5.09 -17.97
N ALA A 31 -10.86 -5.06 -16.72
CA ALA A 31 -10.84 -3.88 -15.85
C ALA A 31 -9.44 -3.24 -15.72
N THR A 32 -8.58 -3.44 -16.72
CA THR A 32 -7.26 -2.80 -16.79
C THR A 32 -7.42 -1.34 -17.19
N ARG A 33 -6.84 -0.44 -16.39
CA ARG A 33 -6.84 1.01 -16.65
C ARG A 33 -5.41 1.53 -16.67
N THR A 34 -5.17 2.56 -17.49
CA THR A 34 -3.92 3.32 -17.44
C THR A 34 -3.85 4.07 -16.12
N VAL A 35 -2.69 4.01 -15.46
CA VAL A 35 -2.40 4.80 -14.28
C VAL A 35 -1.72 6.09 -14.77
N PRO A 36 -2.28 7.28 -14.48
CA PRO A 36 -1.64 8.53 -14.86
C PRO A 36 -0.21 8.62 -14.30
N ALA A 37 0.71 9.18 -15.09
CA ALA A 37 2.11 9.31 -14.68
C ALA A 37 2.27 10.07 -13.35
N ALA A 38 1.47 11.12 -13.14
CA ALA A 38 1.44 11.88 -11.89
C ALA A 38 1.01 11.02 -10.68
N THR A 39 0.02 10.13 -10.85
CA THR A 39 -0.40 9.20 -9.79
C THR A 39 0.70 8.18 -9.50
N ALA A 40 1.33 7.62 -10.54
CA ALA A 40 2.44 6.69 -10.37
C ALA A 40 3.62 7.36 -9.65
N ASP A 41 3.95 8.60 -10.01
CA ASP A 41 5.02 9.38 -9.36
C ASP A 41 4.68 9.71 -7.90
N ALA A 42 3.44 10.08 -7.60
CA ALA A 42 2.98 10.31 -6.22
C ALA A 42 3.19 9.07 -5.33
N TYR A 43 2.80 7.89 -5.80
CA TYR A 43 3.04 6.63 -5.08
C TYR A 43 4.53 6.29 -4.96
N ARG A 44 5.32 6.55 -6.00
CA ARG A 44 6.79 6.35 -5.98
C ARG A 44 7.41 7.19 -4.86
N ARG A 45 7.12 8.49 -4.82
CA ARG A 45 7.65 9.43 -3.81
C ARG A 45 7.25 9.02 -2.39
N LEU A 46 6.01 8.57 -2.18
CA LEU A 46 5.57 8.05 -0.87
C LEU A 46 6.34 6.81 -0.44
N ILE A 47 6.54 5.86 -1.36
CA ILE A 47 7.26 4.62 -1.09
C ILE A 47 8.72 4.92 -0.79
N GLU A 48 9.37 5.78 -1.57
CA GLU A 48 10.77 6.20 -1.36
C GLU A 48 10.95 6.89 0.01
N ALA A 49 10.06 7.82 0.37
CA ALA A 49 10.07 8.46 1.68
C ALA A 49 9.89 7.45 2.84
N GLY A 50 8.97 6.49 2.67
CA GLY A 50 8.74 5.42 3.65
C GLY A 50 9.94 4.45 3.77
N LEU A 51 10.60 4.12 2.66
CA LEU A 51 11.81 3.30 2.66
C LEU A 51 12.97 4.00 3.36
N ALA A 52 13.13 5.32 3.13
CA ALA A 52 14.10 6.17 3.80
C ALA A 52 13.76 6.44 5.28
N ARG A 53 12.54 6.09 5.71
CA ARG A 53 11.99 6.37 7.06
C ARG A 53 12.02 7.86 7.40
N ASP A 54 11.82 8.70 6.39
CA ASP A 54 11.67 10.14 6.58
C ASP A 54 10.18 10.43 6.80
N LEU A 55 9.74 10.30 8.06
CA LEU A 55 8.34 10.47 8.47
C LEU A 55 7.81 11.88 8.14
N PRO A 56 8.57 12.98 8.37
CA PRO A 56 8.20 14.30 7.88
C PRO A 56 7.96 14.31 6.36
N LEU A 57 8.88 13.74 5.58
CA LEU A 57 8.74 13.69 4.12
C LEU A 57 7.54 12.84 3.68
N VAL A 58 7.25 11.72 4.37
CA VAL A 58 6.04 10.92 4.09
C VAL A 58 4.78 11.77 4.23
N ARG A 59 4.66 12.55 5.30
CA ARG A 59 3.54 13.47 5.48
C ARG A 59 3.52 14.52 4.37
N ASP A 60 4.65 15.19 4.12
CA ASP A 60 4.70 16.31 3.20
C ASP A 60 4.36 15.86 1.77
N VAL A 61 4.89 14.71 1.33
CA VAL A 61 4.50 14.07 0.06
C VAL A 61 3.01 13.70 0.06
N ALA A 62 2.47 13.15 1.14
CA ALA A 62 1.05 12.79 1.22
C ALA A 62 0.13 14.00 1.05
N VAL A 63 0.54 15.17 1.55
CA VAL A 63 -0.18 16.43 1.39
C VAL A 63 -0.03 16.98 -0.03
N GLU A 64 1.19 17.07 -0.53
CA GLU A 64 1.50 17.60 -1.88
C GLU A 64 0.79 16.82 -3.00
N THR A 65 0.64 15.51 -2.81
CA THR A 65 0.02 14.62 -3.79
C THR A 65 -1.48 14.41 -3.59
N GLY A 66 -2.07 15.06 -2.57
CA GLY A 66 -3.51 15.06 -2.32
C GLY A 66 -4.05 13.80 -1.65
N PHE A 67 -3.19 12.90 -1.12
CA PHE A 67 -3.66 11.80 -0.26
C PHE A 67 -4.20 12.31 1.07
N VAL A 68 -3.66 13.43 1.55
CA VAL A 68 -4.14 14.17 2.72
C VAL A 68 -4.44 15.59 2.28
N GLY A 69 -5.64 16.09 2.60
CA GLY A 69 -6.01 17.47 2.28
C GLY A 69 -5.15 18.47 3.06
N ALA A 70 -4.70 19.56 2.42
CA ALA A 70 -3.88 20.58 3.07
C ALA A 70 -4.54 21.17 4.32
N ALA A 71 -5.86 21.42 4.29
CA ALA A 71 -6.61 21.91 5.44
C ALA A 71 -6.59 20.90 6.61
N ALA A 72 -6.68 19.60 6.33
CA ALA A 72 -6.57 18.56 7.34
C ALA A 72 -5.14 18.44 7.88
N ALA A 73 -4.14 18.65 7.03
CA ALA A 73 -2.73 18.66 7.43
C ALA A 73 -2.41 19.79 8.41
N GLU A 74 -2.97 20.98 8.19
CA GLU A 74 -2.81 22.12 9.09
C GLU A 74 -3.58 21.92 10.41
N ALA A 75 -4.85 21.52 10.33
CA ALA A 75 -5.72 21.41 11.51
C ALA A 75 -5.39 20.17 12.38
N HIS A 76 -4.95 19.07 11.76
CA HIS A 76 -4.80 17.76 12.42
C HIS A 76 -3.39 17.18 12.29
N ARG A 77 -2.37 18.04 12.14
CA ARG A 77 -0.95 17.61 12.01
C ARG A 77 -0.54 16.54 13.02
N PRO A 78 -0.83 16.67 14.34
CA PRO A 78 -0.44 15.65 15.31
C PRO A 78 -1.09 14.28 15.07
N ALA A 79 -2.33 14.25 14.56
CA ALA A 79 -3.03 13.01 14.23
C ALA A 79 -2.39 12.32 13.02
N ILE A 80 -2.06 13.10 11.99
CA ILE A 80 -1.37 12.60 10.80
C ILE A 80 0.02 12.06 11.14
N ASP A 81 0.80 12.79 11.95
CA ASP A 81 2.11 12.34 12.41
C ASP A 81 2.01 11.02 13.19
N ARG A 82 0.99 10.85 14.05
CA ARG A 82 0.73 9.59 14.76
C ARG A 82 0.34 8.45 13.82
N MET A 83 -0.45 8.71 12.79
CA MET A 83 -0.80 7.71 11.78
C MET A 83 0.43 7.25 10.99
N VAL A 84 1.24 8.20 10.51
CA VAL A 84 2.47 7.91 9.77
C VAL A 84 3.44 7.11 10.65
N ALA A 85 3.63 7.51 11.91
CA ALA A 85 4.48 6.76 12.85
C ALA A 85 3.97 5.34 13.12
N ALA A 86 2.64 5.14 13.24
CA ALA A 86 2.06 3.81 13.43
C ALA A 86 2.26 2.90 12.20
N ILE A 87 2.15 3.46 10.99
CA ILE A 87 2.42 2.74 9.74
C ILE A 87 3.90 2.38 9.63
N ASP A 88 4.81 3.33 9.89
CA ASP A 88 6.26 3.07 9.89
C ASP A 88 6.60 1.97 10.89
N ALA A 89 6.13 2.07 12.13
CA ALA A 89 6.38 1.08 13.18
C ALA A 89 5.87 -0.32 12.81
N ALA A 90 4.74 -0.43 12.11
CA ALA A 90 4.20 -1.70 11.65
C ALA A 90 5.02 -2.30 10.49
N LEU A 91 5.37 -1.48 9.49
CA LEU A 91 6.14 -1.90 8.32
C LEU A 91 7.62 -2.23 8.64
N ASN A 92 8.15 -1.70 9.75
CA ASN A 92 9.54 -1.86 10.16
C ASN A 92 9.76 -2.88 11.29
N ARG A 93 8.74 -3.68 11.63
CA ARG A 93 8.95 -4.77 12.59
C ARG A 93 9.95 -5.79 12.02
N PRO A 94 10.83 -6.38 12.85
CA PRO A 94 11.74 -7.41 12.38
C PRO A 94 11.00 -8.58 11.73
N GLY A 95 11.50 -9.03 10.57
CA GLY A 95 10.95 -10.16 9.82
C GLY A 95 9.96 -9.75 8.73
N LEU A 96 9.17 -10.71 8.27
CA LEU A 96 8.16 -10.51 7.23
C LEU A 96 6.96 -9.72 7.80
N PHE A 97 6.39 -8.84 6.98
CA PHE A 97 5.16 -8.14 7.34
C PHE A 97 3.99 -9.13 7.36
N ASP A 98 3.39 -9.31 8.53
CA ASP A 98 2.23 -10.18 8.73
C ASP A 98 0.94 -9.39 8.45
N PHE A 99 0.30 -9.66 7.31
CA PHE A 99 -0.97 -9.02 6.97
C PHE A 99 -2.13 -9.44 7.88
N GLY A 100 -1.98 -10.52 8.65
CA GLY A 100 -2.92 -10.90 9.70
C GLY A 100 -2.79 -10.04 10.96
N ASP A 101 -1.69 -9.31 11.13
CA ASP A 101 -1.48 -8.42 12.27
C ASP A 101 -2.22 -7.09 12.06
N ARG A 102 -3.15 -6.81 12.96
CA ARG A 102 -4.01 -5.62 12.92
C ARG A 102 -3.65 -4.61 13.99
N ALA A 103 -2.53 -4.73 14.69
CA ALA A 103 -2.20 -3.91 15.86
C ALA A 103 -2.17 -2.39 15.56
N PHE A 104 -1.78 -1.98 14.36
CA PHE A 104 -1.76 -0.57 13.96
C PHE A 104 -3.12 -0.04 13.50
N VAL A 105 -4.04 -0.92 13.07
CA VAL A 105 -5.34 -0.54 12.50
C VAL A 105 -6.22 0.26 13.48
N PRO A 106 -6.32 -0.10 14.78
CA PRO A 106 -7.03 0.73 15.75
C PRO A 106 -6.48 2.15 15.85
N VAL A 107 -5.16 2.32 15.87
CA VAL A 107 -4.52 3.65 15.93
C VAL A 107 -4.95 4.50 14.75
N ILE A 108 -4.84 3.97 13.53
CA ILE A 108 -5.26 4.69 12.31
C ILE A 108 -6.73 5.05 12.36
N ARG A 109 -7.59 4.13 12.83
CA ARG A 109 -9.03 4.39 12.92
C ARG A 109 -9.37 5.49 13.92
N GLU A 110 -8.75 5.50 15.09
CA GLU A 110 -9.03 6.53 16.10
C GLU A 110 -8.56 7.91 15.65
N GLU A 111 -7.35 8.02 15.08
CA GLU A 111 -6.85 9.29 14.54
C GLU A 111 -7.69 9.78 13.35
N ALA A 112 -8.05 8.87 12.44
CA ALA A 112 -8.88 9.22 11.29
C ALA A 112 -10.25 9.73 11.72
N LYS A 113 -10.92 9.13 12.73
CA LYS A 113 -12.23 9.57 13.22
C LYS A 113 -12.26 11.06 13.58
N ALA A 114 -11.22 11.55 14.28
CA ALA A 114 -11.12 12.95 14.67
C ALA A 114 -11.05 13.86 13.44
N MET A 115 -10.33 13.44 12.40
CA MET A 115 -10.24 14.16 11.13
C MET A 115 -11.54 14.11 10.32
N ILE A 116 -12.24 12.96 10.26
CA ILE A 116 -13.50 12.82 9.51
C ILE A 116 -14.62 13.67 10.15
N ALA A 117 -14.62 13.76 11.48
CA ALA A 117 -15.60 14.56 12.22
C ALA A 117 -15.49 16.06 11.88
N ASP A 118 -14.29 16.50 11.49
CA ASP A 118 -14.03 17.84 10.99
C ASP A 118 -14.35 17.94 9.48
N ARG A 119 -15.63 18.18 9.21
CA ARG A 119 -16.18 18.28 7.83
C ARG A 119 -15.59 19.43 7.03
N GLU A 120 -15.01 20.44 7.68
CA GLU A 120 -14.42 21.61 7.00
C GLU A 120 -13.08 21.28 6.35
N THR A 121 -12.39 20.26 6.86
CA THR A 121 -11.08 19.83 6.35
C THR A 121 -11.16 18.58 5.48
N TRP A 122 -12.35 17.99 5.33
CA TRP A 122 -12.59 16.79 4.55
C TRP A 122 -12.42 17.03 3.04
N HIS A 123 -11.48 16.28 2.45
CA HIS A 123 -11.22 16.29 1.01
C HIS A 123 -11.54 14.92 0.40
N VAL A 124 -12.13 14.91 -0.80
CA VAL A 124 -12.32 13.69 -1.59
C VAL A 124 -11.09 13.52 -2.49
N PRO A 125 -10.29 12.45 -2.33
CA PRO A 125 -9.15 12.20 -3.21
C PRO A 125 -9.59 12.12 -4.67
N ASP A 126 -8.69 12.49 -5.59
CA ASP A 126 -8.94 12.37 -7.02
C ASP A 126 -9.38 10.95 -7.42
N VAL A 127 -10.27 10.85 -8.41
CA VAL A 127 -10.87 9.60 -8.87
C VAL A 127 -9.81 8.56 -9.27
N GLU A 128 -8.72 8.97 -9.92
CA GLU A 128 -7.67 8.05 -10.35
C GLU A 128 -6.86 7.52 -9.15
N THR A 129 -6.63 8.36 -8.14
CA THR A 129 -6.04 7.95 -6.87
C THR A 129 -6.93 6.95 -6.13
N LEU A 130 -8.25 7.14 -6.16
CA LEU A 130 -9.21 6.20 -5.57
C LEU A 130 -9.17 4.81 -6.22
N PHE A 131 -8.93 4.71 -7.53
CA PHE A 131 -8.81 3.42 -8.21
C PHE A 131 -7.55 2.66 -7.78
N VAL A 132 -6.40 3.33 -7.73
CA VAL A 132 -5.15 2.73 -7.24
C VAL A 132 -5.31 2.33 -5.78
N GLN A 133 -5.88 3.20 -4.95
CA GLN A 133 -6.11 2.93 -3.53
C GLN A 133 -7.07 1.76 -3.30
N ARG A 134 -8.12 1.61 -4.12
CA ARG A 134 -9.02 0.46 -4.07
C ARG A 134 -8.28 -0.83 -4.41
N LYS A 135 -7.41 -0.82 -5.42
CA LYS A 135 -6.62 -2.01 -5.79
C LYS A 135 -5.64 -2.39 -4.67
N VAL A 136 -4.87 -1.43 -4.16
CA VAL A 136 -3.93 -1.64 -3.05
C VAL A 136 -4.66 -2.19 -1.82
N SER A 137 -5.78 -1.58 -1.44
CA SER A 137 -6.58 -2.02 -0.28
C SER A 137 -7.17 -3.42 -0.48
N GLY A 138 -7.64 -3.74 -1.69
CA GLY A 138 -8.16 -5.07 -2.01
C GLY A 138 -7.09 -6.15 -1.91
N THR A 139 -5.88 -5.87 -2.41
CA THR A 139 -4.73 -6.79 -2.29
C THR A 139 -4.29 -6.96 -0.83
N ALA A 140 -4.22 -5.89 -0.05
CA ALA A 140 -3.89 -5.98 1.36
C ALA A 140 -4.93 -6.79 2.15
N LEU A 141 -6.23 -6.61 1.85
CA LEU A 141 -7.30 -7.39 2.47
C LEU A 141 -7.22 -8.88 2.12
N LEU A 142 -6.85 -9.21 0.88
CA LEU A 142 -6.62 -10.60 0.48
C LEU A 142 -5.46 -11.21 1.28
N ALA A 143 -4.33 -10.51 1.32
CA ALA A 143 -3.16 -10.95 2.08
C ALA A 143 -3.52 -11.16 3.56
N ALA A 144 -4.34 -10.28 4.14
CA ALA A 144 -4.84 -10.44 5.50
C ALA A 144 -5.74 -11.67 5.66
N ARG A 145 -6.65 -11.92 4.70
CA ARG A 145 -7.52 -13.11 4.69
C ARG A 145 -6.72 -14.41 4.60
N LEU A 146 -5.62 -14.39 3.86
CA LEU A 146 -4.68 -15.51 3.72
C LEU A 146 -3.68 -15.60 4.88
N LYS A 147 -3.66 -14.63 5.80
CA LYS A 147 -2.63 -14.48 6.85
C LYS A 147 -1.21 -14.53 6.27
N ALA A 148 -1.04 -13.90 5.12
CA ALA A 148 0.21 -13.91 4.38
C ALA A 148 1.28 -13.12 5.14
N LYS A 149 2.50 -13.66 5.13
CA LYS A 149 3.72 -13.01 5.62
C LYS A 149 4.58 -12.68 4.42
N VAL A 150 4.85 -11.39 4.19
CA VAL A 150 5.48 -10.93 2.95
C VAL A 150 6.59 -9.93 3.26
N ASP A 151 7.69 -10.00 2.51
CA ASP A 151 8.74 -8.97 2.54
C ASP A 151 8.30 -7.73 1.74
N VAL A 152 7.38 -6.96 2.33
CA VAL A 152 6.82 -5.75 1.69
C VAL A 152 7.91 -4.70 1.44
N ARG A 153 8.90 -4.59 2.34
CA ARG A 153 10.01 -3.63 2.21
C ARG A 153 10.93 -4.03 1.08
N GLY A 154 11.32 -5.30 0.98
CA GLY A 154 12.13 -5.81 -0.12
C GLY A 154 11.43 -5.65 -1.47
N LEU A 155 10.13 -5.95 -1.55
CA LEU A 155 9.34 -5.72 -2.77
C LEU A 155 9.24 -4.23 -3.15
N ALA A 156 9.07 -3.35 -2.17
CA ALA A 156 9.05 -1.91 -2.39
C ALA A 156 10.41 -1.40 -2.89
N ALA A 157 11.51 -1.81 -2.24
CA ALA A 157 12.87 -1.43 -2.64
C ALA A 157 13.16 -1.91 -4.07
N ALA A 158 12.84 -3.17 -4.38
CA ALA A 158 12.93 -3.76 -5.72
C ALA A 158 12.23 -2.91 -6.78
N ALA A 159 10.99 -2.53 -6.50
CA ALA A 159 10.16 -1.76 -7.43
C ALA A 159 10.70 -0.34 -7.69
N MET A 160 11.50 0.21 -6.77
CA MET A 160 12.16 1.51 -6.91
C MET A 160 13.57 1.43 -7.55
N GLY A 161 13.99 0.24 -7.99
CA GLY A 161 15.32 0.03 -8.58
C GLY A 161 16.39 -0.43 -7.60
N GLY A 162 16.02 -0.76 -6.37
CA GLY A 162 16.85 -1.54 -5.45
C GLY A 162 16.95 -3.01 -5.89
N GLU A 163 17.96 -3.74 -5.41
CA GLU A 163 18.11 -5.15 -5.74
C GLU A 163 16.96 -5.96 -5.11
N ALA A 164 16.15 -6.61 -5.94
CA ALA A 164 15.05 -7.44 -5.48
C ALA A 164 15.59 -8.74 -4.87
N ILE A 165 15.37 -8.97 -3.57
CA ILE A 165 15.42 -10.32 -3.01
C ILE A 165 14.07 -10.99 -3.30
N LEU A 166 13.80 -11.26 -4.58
CA LEU A 166 12.79 -12.27 -4.91
C LEU A 166 13.34 -13.61 -4.43
N PRO A 167 12.56 -14.44 -3.71
CA PRO A 167 13.00 -15.79 -3.38
C PRO A 167 13.36 -16.49 -4.70
N ARG A 168 14.61 -16.97 -4.79
CA ARG A 168 15.04 -17.76 -5.94
C ARG A 168 14.10 -18.95 -6.03
N GLN A 169 13.67 -19.29 -7.26
CA GLN A 169 12.88 -20.49 -7.50
C GLN A 169 13.62 -21.70 -6.91
N GLY A 170 13.18 -22.18 -5.74
CA GLY A 170 13.85 -23.25 -5.00
C GLY A 170 13.55 -23.34 -3.50
N GLU A 171 13.20 -22.24 -2.81
CA GLU A 171 13.12 -22.25 -1.32
C GLU A 171 11.75 -22.56 -0.70
N VAL A 172 10.70 -22.80 -1.50
CA VAL A 172 9.36 -23.13 -0.95
C VAL A 172 9.17 -24.62 -0.64
N ALA A 173 10.21 -25.44 -0.79
CA ALA A 173 10.18 -26.85 -0.41
C ALA A 173 10.67 -27.03 1.04
N GLY A 174 9.79 -26.85 2.02
CA GLY A 174 10.11 -27.24 3.39
C GLY A 174 9.34 -26.54 4.50
N ALA A 175 8.03 -26.71 4.54
CA ALA A 175 7.29 -26.65 5.81
C ALA A 175 6.16 -27.68 5.73
N ALA A 176 6.50 -28.90 6.11
CA ALA A 176 5.56 -29.95 6.48
C ALA A 176 4.89 -29.60 7.82
#